data_AF-A0A8S0TER0-F1
#
_entry.id   AF-A0A8S0TER0-F1
#
_cell.length_a   1.000
_cell.length_b   1.000
_cell.length_c   1.000
_cell.angle_alpha   90.00
_cell.angle_beta   90.00
_cell.angle_gamma   90.00
#
_symmetry.space_group_name_H-M   'P 1'
#
loop_
_entity.id
_entity.type
_entity.pdbx_description
1 polymer ?
#
loop_
_entity_poly.entity_id
_entity_poly.type
_entity_poly.pdbx_seq_one_letter_code
_entity_poly.pdbx_strand_id
1 'polypeptide(L)'
;MFFLIDQATAEVVHIDLVVAFEQGLMLKTPERIPFRLTRDIVDGMGVTGVEGVFRRCCEETLSVMRTNKEALLTIVEVFIHDPLYKWALSPLKAMQRQK
;
A
#
# COMPACT_ATOMS: atom_id res chain seq x y z
N MET A 1 -7.84 1.64 2.09
CA MET A 1 -6.86 0.85 2.88
C MET A 1 -7.20 0.83 4.37
N PHE A 2 -7.28 -0.37 4.96
CA PHE A 2 -7.54 -0.63 6.38
C PHE A 2 -6.27 -1.19 7.07
N PHE A 3 -6.15 -0.96 8.37
CA PHE A 3 -5.04 -1.47 9.18
C PHE A 3 -5.51 -1.74 10.61
N LEU A 4 -4.85 -2.70 11.25
CA LEU A 4 -4.98 -3.00 12.68
C LEU A 4 -3.64 -2.71 13.37
N ILE A 5 -3.71 -2.43 14.67
CA ILE A 5 -2.53 -2.25 15.53
C ILE A 5 -2.55 -3.34 16.58
N ASP A 6 -1.47 -4.13 16.62
CA ASP A 6 -1.31 -5.13 17.68
C ASP A 6 -1.05 -4.44 19.03
N GLN A 7 -1.77 -4.81 20.08
CA GLN A 7 -1.67 -4.14 21.37
C GLN A 7 -0.43 -4.54 22.18
N ALA A 8 0.17 -5.70 21.89
CA ALA A 8 1.33 -6.19 22.61
C ALA A 8 2.63 -5.68 21.97
N THR A 9 2.72 -5.65 20.64
CA THR A 9 3.92 -5.24 19.89
C THR A 9 3.84 -3.84 19.31
N ALA A 10 2.65 -3.23 19.25
CA ALA A 10 2.37 -1.98 18.55
C ALA A 10 2.61 -2.03 17.03
N GLU A 11 2.74 -3.22 16.44
CA GLU A 11 2.92 -3.38 15.00
C GLU A 11 1.64 -3.06 14.23
N VAL A 12 1.80 -2.38 13.10
CA VAL A 12 0.71 -2.05 12.19
C VAL A 12 0.59 -3.14 11.13
N VAL A 13 -0.57 -3.78 11.07
CA VAL A 13 -0.87 -4.83 10.08
C VAL A 13 -1.89 -4.29 9.08
N HIS A 14 -1.52 -4.24 7.79
CA HIS A 14 -2.48 -3.94 6.74
C HIS A 14 -3.47 -5.10 6.59
N ILE A 15 -4.76 -4.78 6.72
CA ILE A 15 -5.85 -5.71 6.46
C ILE A 15 -6.57 -5.23 5.20
N ASP A 16 -6.93 -6.17 4.33
CA ASP A 16 -7.51 -5.93 2.99
C ASP A 16 -6.57 -5.30 1.95
N LEU A 17 -5.93 -6.16 1.15
CA LEU A 17 -5.09 -5.80 -0.01
C LEU A 17 -5.86 -5.91 -1.35
N VAL A 18 -7.19 -5.78 -1.30
CA VAL A 18 -8.09 -6.08 -2.43
C VAL A 18 -8.03 -5.02 -3.55
N VAL A 19 -7.54 -3.82 -3.23
CA VAL A 19 -7.31 -2.74 -4.20
C VAL A 19 -5.79 -2.59 -4.34
N ALA A 20 -5.24 -3.18 -5.39
CA ALA A 20 -3.81 -3.23 -5.68
C ALA A 20 -3.53 -2.70 -7.10
N PHE A 21 -2.26 -2.48 -7.44
CA PHE A 21 -1.83 -2.12 -8.81
C PHE A 21 -2.63 -0.95 -9.42
N GLU A 22 -2.63 0.20 -8.74
CA GLU A 22 -3.27 1.46 -9.18
C GLU A 22 -4.80 1.44 -9.35
N GLN A 23 -5.46 0.34 -9.00
CA GLN A 23 -6.92 0.23 -9.03
C GLN A 23 -7.65 1.33 -8.24
N GLY A 24 -7.01 1.89 -7.20
CA GLY A 24 -7.56 2.99 -6.40
C GLY A 24 -7.81 4.27 -7.20
N LEU A 25 -7.07 4.46 -8.30
CA LEU A 25 -7.26 5.61 -9.21
C LEU A 25 -8.51 5.47 -10.09
N MET A 26 -9.03 4.25 -10.25
CA MET A 26 -10.18 3.94 -11.10
C MET A 26 -11.52 4.01 -10.36
N LEU A 27 -11.49 4.27 -9.05
CA LEU A 27 -12.69 4.43 -8.22
C LEU A 27 -13.45 5.72 -8.56
N LYS A 28 -14.75 5.77 -8.20
CA LYS A 28 -15.60 6.95 -8.40
C LYS A 28 -14.99 8.22 -7.77
N THR A 29 -14.45 8.07 -6.57
CA THR A 29 -13.60 9.05 -5.89
C THR A 29 -12.19 8.44 -5.81
N PRO A 30 -11.26 8.87 -6.67
CA PRO A 30 -9.93 8.30 -6.76
C PRO A 30 -9.10 8.46 -5.49
N GLU A 31 -8.41 7.40 -5.07
CA GLU A 31 -7.39 7.45 -4.02
C GLU A 31 -6.08 7.96 -4.63
N ARG A 32 -5.78 9.27 -4.45
CA ARG A 32 -4.62 9.93 -5.09
C ARG A 32 -3.31 9.84 -4.30
N ILE A 33 -3.38 9.43 -3.04
CA ILE A 33 -2.19 9.28 -2.18
C ILE A 33 -1.61 7.88 -2.35
N PRO A 34 -0.27 7.73 -2.39
CA PRO A 34 0.36 6.44 -2.61
C PRO A 34 0.26 5.50 -1.41
N PHE A 35 0.16 6.06 -0.20
CA PHE A 35 -0.05 5.32 1.05
C PHE A 35 -0.65 6.26 2.09
N ARG A 36 -1.21 5.69 3.17
CA ARG A 36 -1.83 6.46 4.24
C ARG A 36 -0.76 6.99 5.20
N LEU A 37 -0.61 8.31 5.25
CA LEU A 37 0.26 9.02 6.20
C LEU A 37 -0.50 10.24 6.76
N THR A 38 -1.54 9.97 7.57
CA THR A 38 -2.38 11.01 8.17
C THR A 38 -1.70 11.66 9.36
N ARG A 39 -2.28 12.75 9.88
CA ARG A 39 -1.80 13.43 11.09
C ARG A 39 -1.67 12.47 12.28
N ASP A 40 -2.67 11.62 12.50
CA ASP A 40 -2.66 10.66 13.61
C ASP A 40 -1.52 9.63 13.50
N ILE A 41 -1.19 9.19 12.27
CA ILE A 41 -0.07 8.27 12.04
C ILE A 41 1.26 9.00 12.30
N VAL A 42 1.40 10.24 11.83
CA VAL A 42 2.62 11.04 12.05
C VAL A 42 2.80 11.39 13.53
N ASP A 43 1.72 11.69 14.24
CA ASP A 43 1.73 11.97 15.67
C ASP A 43 2.23 10.77 16.48
N GLY A 44 1.84 9.55 16.08
CA GLY A 44 2.34 8.30 16.64
C GLY A 44 3.85 8.06 16.48
N MET A 45 4.55 8.82 15.61
CA MET A 45 6.01 8.73 15.44
C MET A 45 6.79 9.58 16.47
N GLY A 46 6.07 10.32 17.32
CA GLY A 46 6.67 11.17 18.36
C GLY A 46 7.23 12.48 17.80
N VAL A 47 8.08 13.14 18.60
CA VAL A 47 8.53 14.52 18.35
C VAL A 47 9.27 14.71 17.02
N THR A 48 9.92 13.67 16.51
CA THR A 48 10.66 13.76 15.24
C THR A 48 9.75 13.64 14.01
N GLY A 49 8.49 13.22 14.20
CA GLY A 49 7.56 12.93 13.11
C GLY A 49 8.19 12.04 12.04
N VAL A 50 8.01 12.43 10.78
CA VAL A 50 8.50 11.68 9.61
C VAL A 50 10.01 11.77 9.41
N GLU A 51 10.68 12.82 9.90
CA GLU A 51 12.10 13.10 9.63
C GLU A 51 13.06 12.21 10.43
N GLY A 52 12.56 11.50 11.44
CA GLY A 52 13.36 10.68 12.34
C GLY A 52 13.65 9.27 11.81
N VAL A 53 13.09 8.27 12.50
CA VAL A 53 13.29 6.86 12.17
C VAL A 53 12.55 6.50 10.87
N PHE A 54 11.34 7.06 10.68
CA PHE A 54 10.48 6.75 9.55
C PHE A 54 11.17 6.98 8.20
N ARG A 55 11.65 8.20 7.91
CA ARG A 55 12.32 8.53 6.64
C ARG A 55 13.51 7.61 6.36
N ARG A 56 14.40 7.43 7.34
CA ARG A 56 15.59 6.58 7.21
C ARG A 56 15.23 5.13 6.90
N CYS A 57 14.29 4.55 7.63
CA CYS A 57 13.82 3.19 7.37
C CYS A 57 13.19 3.06 5.96
N CYS A 58 12.41 4.06 5.52
CA CYS A 58 11.82 4.07 4.17
C CYS A 58 12.88 4.14 3.07
N GLU A 59 13.90 4.99 3.23
CA GLU A 59 14.99 5.14 2.27
C GLU A 59 15.80 3.84 2.12
N GLU A 60 16.19 3.23 3.24
CA GLU A 60 16.93 1.95 3.23
C GLU A 60 16.08 0.81 2.65
N THR A 61 14.82 0.70 3.06
CA THR A 61 13.90 -0.32 2.52
C THR A 61 13.74 -0.17 1.01
N LEU A 62 13.54 1.07 0.52
CA LEU A 62 13.39 1.34 -0.90
C LEU A 62 14.69 1.05 -1.67
N SER A 63 15.85 1.34 -1.08
CA SER A 63 17.16 1.03 -1.66
C SER A 63 17.32 -0.49 -1.86
N VAL A 64 17.01 -1.28 -0.83
CA VAL A 64 17.06 -2.75 -0.90
C VAL A 64 16.06 -3.30 -1.93
N MET A 65 14.82 -2.79 -1.95
CA MET A 65 13.81 -3.20 -2.93
C MET A 65 14.27 -2.92 -4.37
N ARG A 66 14.85 -1.73 -4.62
CA ARG A 66 15.34 -1.35 -5.96
C ARG A 66 16.54 -2.19 -6.40
N THR A 67 17.42 -2.53 -5.45
CA THR A 67 18.58 -3.39 -5.71
C THR A 67 18.13 -4.81 -6.09
N ASN A 68 17.04 -5.30 -5.48
CA ASN A 68 16.48 -6.63 -5.72
C ASN A 68 15.25 -6.61 -6.66
N LYS A 69 15.14 -5.62 -7.54
CA LYS A 69 13.95 -5.40 -8.38
C LYS A 69 13.59 -6.61 -9.25
N GLU A 70 14.57 -7.36 -9.75
CA GLU A 70 14.33 -8.50 -10.64
C GLU A 70 13.53 -9.59 -9.93
N ALA A 71 13.88 -9.92 -8.67
CA ALA A 71 13.13 -10.87 -7.87
C ALA A 71 11.69 -10.41 -7.61
N LEU A 72 11.49 -9.10 -7.36
CA LEU A 72 10.16 -8.54 -7.19
C LEU A 72 9.34 -8.59 -8.48
N LEU A 73 9.94 -8.28 -9.63
CA LEU A 73 9.28 -8.37 -10.93
C LEU A 73 8.86 -9.81 -11.25
N THR A 74 9.73 -10.79 -10.99
CA THR A 74 9.39 -12.21 -11.18
C THR A 74 8.16 -12.62 -10.36
N ILE A 75 8.03 -12.14 -9.11
CA ILE A 75 6.85 -12.41 -8.29
C ILE A 75 5.61 -11.71 -8.86
N VAL A 76 5.74 -10.45 -9.30
CA VAL A 76 4.62 -9.68 -9.87
C VAL A 76 4.12 -10.29 -11.18
N GLU A 77 5.01 -10.82 -12.02
CA GLU A 77 4.65 -11.48 -13.28
C GLU A 77 3.70 -12.66 -13.09
N VAL A 78 3.86 -13.43 -12.01
CA VAL A 78 2.96 -14.55 -11.68
C VAL A 78 1.52 -14.08 -11.55
N PHE A 79 1.30 -12.91 -10.94
CA PHE A 79 -0.04 -12.34 -10.79
C PHE A 79 -0.64 -11.88 -12.12
N ILE A 80 0.17 -11.31 -13.01
CA ILE A 80 -0.28 -10.87 -14.34
C ILE A 80 -0.74 -12.08 -15.18
N HIS A 81 -0.04 -13.21 -15.04
CA HIS A 81 -0.30 -14.42 -15.80
C HIS A 81 -1.34 -15.35 -15.17
N ASP A 82 -1.88 -15.02 -13.98
CA ASP A 82 -2.96 -15.80 -13.36
C ASP A 82 -4.28 -15.65 -14.17
N PRO A 83 -4.76 -16.71 -14.84
CA PRO A 83 -5.96 -16.64 -15.65
C PRO A 83 -7.25 -16.53 -14.82
N LEU A 84 -7.19 -16.83 -13.52
CA LEU A 84 -8.35 -16.84 -12.62
C LEU A 84 -8.58 -15.48 -11.96
N TYR A 85 -7.57 -14.63 -11.87
CA TYR A 85 -7.66 -13.37 -11.15
C TYR A 85 -7.46 -12.14 -12.05
N LYS A 86 -8.53 -11.35 -12.24
CA LYS A 86 -8.44 -10.09 -12.98
C LYS A 86 -7.96 -8.97 -12.06
N TRP A 87 -6.66 -8.67 -12.13
CA TRP A 87 -6.03 -7.54 -11.45
C TRP A 87 -6.40 -6.17 -12.04
N ALA A 88 -7.18 -6.11 -13.11
CA ALA A 88 -7.79 -4.88 -13.60
C ALA A 88 -9.25 -4.79 -13.09
N LEU A 89 -9.54 -3.78 -12.26
CA LEU A 89 -10.93 -3.43 -11.92
C LEU A 89 -11.63 -2.92 -13.18
N SER A 90 -12.74 -3.55 -13.58
CA SER A 90 -13.54 -2.98 -14.66
C SER A 90 -14.14 -1.65 -14.20
N PRO A 91 -14.19 -0.61 -15.06
CA PRO A 91 -14.71 0.71 -14.69
C PRO A 91 -16.11 0.65 -14.06
N LEU A 92 -16.96 -0.25 -14.57
CA LEU A 92 -18.31 -0.49 -14.05
C LEU A 92 -18.31 -1.02 -12.61
N LYS A 93 -17.41 -1.95 -12.27
CA LYS A 93 -17.26 -2.49 -10.90
C LYS A 93 -16.61 -1.47 -9.96
N ALA A 94 -15.69 -0.65 -10.47
CA ALA A 94 -15.03 0.38 -9.69
C ALA A 94 -16.01 1.50 -9.26
N MET A 95 -16.93 1.90 -10.15
CA MET A 95 -17.97 2.90 -9.84
C MET A 95 -18.99 2.44 -8.80
N GLN A 96 -19.19 1.13 -8.61
CA GLN A 96 -20.15 0.57 -7.65
C GLN A 96 -19.58 0.39 -6.24
N ARG A 97 -18.25 0.47 -6.06
CA ARG A 97 -17.57 0.23 -4.77
C ARG A 97 -17.64 1.38 -3.78
N GLN A 98 -18.11 2.56 -4.19
CA GLN A 98 -18.28 3.74 -3.35
C GLN A 98 -19.69 4.31 -3.57
N LYS A 99 -20.59 4.09 -2.60
CA LYS A 99 -21.90 4.73 -2.56
C LYS A 99 -21.75 6.14 -2.01
#